data_AF-A0A4R3JZQ3-F1
#
_entry.id   AF-A0A4R3JZQ3-F1
#
_cell.length_a   1.000
_cell.length_b   1.000
_cell.length_c   1.000
_cell.angle_alpha   90.00
_cell.angle_beta   90.00
_cell.angle_gamma   90.00
#
_symmetry.space_group_name_H-M   'P 1'
#
loop_
_entity.id
_entity.type
_entity.pdbx_description
1 polymer ?
#
loop_
_entity_poly.entity_id
_entity_poly.type
_entity_poly.pdbx_seq_one_letter_code
_entity_poly.pdbx_strand_id
1 'polypeptide(L)'
;MIFIEELGTFFFFHNTMIPGSQGHAFSCKHETHNLLTLVSYYILSEIMKEGTVLLSQREFIQVSIEINLFFQRIMKEHLFFIETNLQPVEADNIAKAKMLKQQFEQLLADTVYYANGVVSEKAIQSDEIVTPFTLRAEELNAMLTGAKINTQITKDECKLSSGSNRNYQAWLGNVVTNINNRSYSLLRETIAFQKKLLALSLECKIFISLYDEMLEHDTREAEYYLQILSSLQNRVLPRRTLCGELNFWNNIMGEHAQFIDGMLDPTEKALKKTAETSAKSFAKLVEECIRTAENQILQRSFDSTEEIRKFKMSSAEGLLKCRIKSVIPPLLADHVLREANHYLRLLMRMKR
;
A
#
# COMPACT_ATOMS: atom_id res chain seq x y z
N MET A 1 -9.12 17.86 -51.41
CA MET A 1 -9.52 16.45 -51.34
C MET A 1 -9.10 15.94 -49.97
N ILE A 2 -10.04 15.35 -49.26
CA ILE A 2 -10.15 15.26 -47.80
C ILE A 2 -9.19 14.20 -47.22
N PHE A 3 -8.60 14.51 -46.06
CA PHE A 3 -7.94 13.60 -45.12
C PHE A 3 -8.98 12.64 -44.50
N ILE A 4 -8.70 11.34 -44.45
CA ILE A 4 -9.34 10.41 -43.50
C ILE A 4 -8.28 9.47 -42.91
N GLU A 5 -8.40 9.32 -41.59
CA GLU A 5 -7.67 8.50 -40.63
C GLU A 5 -7.70 7.00 -40.96
N GLU A 6 -6.68 6.25 -40.54
CA GLU A 6 -6.88 4.85 -40.14
C GLU A 6 -6.13 4.51 -38.85
N LEU A 7 -6.89 3.81 -38.00
CA LEU A 7 -6.68 3.48 -36.61
C LEU A 7 -5.69 2.32 -36.42
N GLY A 8 -5.01 2.34 -35.27
CA GLY A 8 -4.10 1.30 -34.84
C GLY A 8 -4.81 -0.03 -34.54
N THR A 9 -4.30 -1.09 -35.17
CA THR A 9 -4.70 -2.48 -34.92
C THR A 9 -3.80 -3.09 -33.86
N PHE A 10 -4.39 -3.49 -32.73
CA PHE A 10 -3.75 -4.33 -31.72
C PHE A 10 -3.48 -5.73 -32.29
N PHE A 11 -2.22 -6.16 -32.33
CA PHE A 11 -1.85 -7.54 -32.67
C PHE A 11 -2.00 -8.46 -31.45
N PHE A 12 -2.93 -9.41 -31.55
CA PHE A 12 -2.98 -10.61 -30.70
C PHE A 12 -1.89 -11.60 -31.18
N PHE A 13 -0.89 -11.88 -30.35
CA PHE A 13 0.04 -12.99 -30.60
C PHE A 13 -0.41 -14.26 -29.87
N HIS A 14 -0.44 -15.36 -30.63
CA HIS A 14 -0.84 -16.70 -30.22
C HIS A 14 0.06 -17.30 -29.12
N ASN A 15 -0.57 -17.97 -28.15
CA ASN A 15 0.07 -18.78 -27.12
C ASN A 15 0.73 -20.03 -27.70
N THR A 16 2.01 -20.26 -27.40
CA THR A 16 2.59 -21.60 -27.33
C THR A 16 2.72 -22.01 -25.86
N MET A 17 2.05 -23.10 -25.50
CA MET A 17 2.03 -23.65 -24.14
C MET A 17 3.35 -24.37 -23.82
N ILE A 18 3.94 -24.06 -22.67
CA ILE A 18 4.92 -24.91 -21.98
C ILE A 18 4.17 -25.61 -20.82
N PRO A 19 4.20 -26.94 -20.69
CA PRO A 19 3.51 -27.64 -19.61
C PRO A 19 4.36 -27.71 -18.34
N GLY A 20 3.81 -27.29 -17.18
CA GLY A 20 4.45 -27.51 -15.89
C GLY A 20 3.78 -26.84 -14.69
N SER A 21 3.36 -27.65 -13.72
CA SER A 21 2.74 -27.33 -12.41
C SER A 21 1.26 -26.90 -12.42
N GLN A 22 0.37 -27.90 -12.47
CA GLN A 22 -0.96 -27.76 -11.85
C GLN A 22 -0.79 -27.85 -10.33
N GLY A 23 -0.44 -26.73 -9.70
CA GLY A 23 -0.79 -26.48 -8.31
C GLY A 23 -2.11 -25.71 -8.31
N HIS A 24 -3.11 -26.16 -7.54
CA HIS A 24 -4.30 -25.33 -7.30
C HIS A 24 -3.84 -24.00 -6.70
N ALA A 25 -3.84 -22.94 -7.50
CA ALA A 25 -3.45 -21.61 -7.07
C ALA A 25 -4.42 -21.15 -5.98
N PHE A 26 -3.94 -21.01 -4.74
CA PHE A 26 -4.68 -20.34 -3.68
C PHE A 26 -4.95 -18.91 -4.16
N SER A 27 -6.22 -18.59 -4.40
CA SER A 27 -6.64 -17.27 -4.85
C SER A 27 -7.46 -16.62 -3.76
N CYS A 28 -7.00 -15.47 -3.29
CA CYS A 28 -7.74 -14.60 -2.38
C CYS A 28 -8.89 -13.95 -3.16
N LYS A 29 -9.93 -14.73 -3.47
CA LYS A 29 -11.18 -14.22 -4.00
C LYS A 29 -12.18 -14.18 -2.86
N HIS A 30 -12.44 -12.98 -2.35
CA HIS A 30 -13.62 -12.75 -1.52
C HIS A 30 -14.85 -12.81 -2.42
N GLU A 31 -15.76 -13.76 -2.17
CA GLU A 31 -17.04 -13.81 -2.88
C GLU A 31 -17.84 -12.54 -2.57
N THR A 32 -18.19 -11.77 -3.61
CA THR A 32 -19.00 -10.58 -3.49
C THR A 32 -20.46 -10.98 -3.21
N HIS A 33 -20.86 -11.00 -1.95
CA HIS A 33 -22.28 -11.00 -1.61
C HIS A 33 -22.76 -9.55 -1.54
N ASN A 34 -23.57 -9.13 -2.52
CA ASN A 34 -24.31 -7.88 -2.47
C ASN A 34 -25.32 -7.93 -1.32
N LEU A 35 -24.91 -7.51 -0.12
CA LEU A 35 -25.79 -7.21 1.00
C LEU A 35 -25.70 -5.71 1.28
N LEU A 36 -26.73 -5.00 0.82
CA LEU A 36 -26.99 -3.61 1.20
C LEU A 36 -27.17 -3.55 2.72
N THR A 37 -26.09 -3.25 3.44
CA THR A 37 -26.15 -3.00 4.88
C THR A 37 -25.78 -1.56 5.19
N LEU A 38 -26.82 -0.74 5.36
CA LEU A 38 -26.79 0.62 5.89
C LEU A 38 -26.56 0.60 7.41
N VAL A 39 -25.33 0.40 7.91
CA VAL A 39 -24.97 0.81 9.28
C VAL A 39 -23.48 1.19 9.37
N SER A 40 -23.24 2.51 9.43
CA SER A 40 -22.22 3.27 10.22
C SER A 40 -21.67 4.41 9.36
N TYR A 41 -22.49 5.45 9.18
CA TYR A 41 -22.30 6.52 8.20
C TYR A 41 -21.93 7.90 8.81
N TYR A 42 -21.42 7.95 10.03
CA TYR A 42 -21.42 9.22 10.78
C TYR A 42 -20.08 9.93 11.02
N ILE A 43 -18.92 9.40 10.61
CA ILE A 43 -17.66 9.93 11.17
C ILE A 43 -17.00 11.03 10.34
N LEU A 44 -17.18 11.09 9.01
CA LEU A 44 -16.23 11.87 8.19
C LEU A 44 -16.79 13.00 7.33
N SER A 45 -18.11 13.20 7.29
CA SER A 45 -18.67 14.52 6.88
C SER A 45 -18.26 15.64 7.85
N GLU A 46 -17.66 15.29 8.99
CA GLU A 46 -17.15 16.19 10.03
C GLU A 46 -15.60 16.32 10.03
N ILE A 47 -14.82 15.62 9.18
CA ILE A 47 -13.37 15.93 9.03
C ILE A 47 -13.19 17.36 8.47
N MET A 48 -14.18 17.87 7.77
CA MET A 48 -14.17 19.20 7.14
C MET A 48 -14.71 20.32 8.04
N LYS A 49 -15.13 20.01 9.28
CA LYS A 49 -15.52 21.02 10.27
C LYS A 49 -14.45 21.12 11.36
N GLU A 50 -14.18 22.33 11.85
CA GLU A 50 -13.11 22.67 12.79
C GLU A 50 -13.28 22.08 14.22
N GLY A 51 -13.49 20.76 14.34
CA GLY A 51 -13.69 20.04 15.60
C GLY A 51 -12.82 18.79 15.71
N THR A 52 -12.42 18.43 16.94
CA THR A 52 -11.81 17.12 17.20
C THR A 52 -12.90 16.07 17.18
N VAL A 53 -12.91 15.16 16.21
CA VAL A 53 -13.87 14.04 16.19
C VAL A 53 -13.36 12.95 17.13
N LEU A 54 -14.04 12.78 18.27
CA LEU A 54 -13.78 11.70 19.22
C LEU A 54 -14.44 10.41 18.72
N LEU A 55 -13.66 9.36 18.52
CA LEU A 55 -14.12 8.06 18.08
C LEU A 55 -14.84 7.32 19.21
N SER A 56 -16.02 6.77 18.92
CA SER A 56 -16.65 5.79 19.80
C SER A 56 -15.77 4.54 19.93
N GLN A 57 -16.04 3.69 20.94
CA GLN A 57 -15.27 2.46 21.16
C GLN A 57 -15.23 1.55 19.93
N ARG A 58 -16.37 1.42 19.24
CA ARG A 58 -16.51 0.63 18.02
C ARG A 58 -15.64 1.17 16.89
N GLU A 59 -15.69 2.48 16.69
CA GLU A 59 -14.97 3.17 15.62
C GLU A 59 -13.47 3.16 15.87
N PHE A 60 -13.05 3.41 17.11
CA PHE A 60 -11.66 3.29 17.53
C PHE A 60 -11.11 1.88 17.24
N ILE A 61 -11.86 0.83 17.61
CA ILE A 61 -11.47 -0.57 17.35
C ILE A 61 -11.36 -0.83 15.85
N GLN A 62 -12.40 -0.50 15.07
CA GLN A 62 -12.43 -0.78 13.65
C GLN A 62 -11.35 -0.01 12.87
N VAL A 63 -11.26 1.31 13.08
CA VAL A 63 -10.26 2.15 12.40
C VAL A 63 -8.85 1.73 12.76
N SER A 64 -8.57 1.48 14.04
CA SER A 64 -7.23 1.04 14.46
C SER A 64 -6.86 -0.28 13.81
N ILE A 65 -7.75 -1.28 13.82
CA ILE A 65 -7.47 -2.58 13.18
C ILE A 65 -7.22 -2.42 11.68
N GLU A 66 -8.06 -1.68 10.96
CA GLU A 66 -7.88 -1.47 9.51
C GLU A 66 -6.58 -0.75 9.16
N ILE A 67 -6.25 0.31 9.90
CA ILE A 67 -4.99 1.06 9.73
C ILE A 67 -3.79 0.16 10.03
N ASN A 68 -3.84 -0.64 11.11
CA ASN A 68 -2.77 -1.56 11.47
C ASN A 68 -2.58 -2.66 10.42
N LEU A 69 -3.67 -3.27 9.90
CA LEU A 69 -3.59 -4.29 8.85
C LEU A 69 -2.87 -3.75 7.61
N PHE A 70 -3.26 -2.56 7.15
CA PHE A 70 -2.65 -1.95 5.99
C PHE A 70 -1.18 -1.59 6.26
N PHE A 71 -0.90 -0.73 7.25
CA PHE A 71 0.45 -0.19 7.39
C PHE A 71 1.46 -1.16 8.00
N GLN A 72 1.08 -2.09 8.88
CA GLN A 72 2.05 -3.08 9.38
C GLN A 72 2.54 -3.98 8.24
N ARG A 73 1.69 -4.27 7.25
CA ARG A 73 2.07 -4.96 6.01
C ARG A 73 3.00 -4.12 5.15
N ILE A 74 2.69 -2.84 4.93
CA ILE A 74 3.57 -1.90 4.21
C ILE A 74 4.97 -1.87 4.86
N MET A 75 5.05 -1.66 6.17
CA MET A 75 6.32 -1.62 6.90
C MET A 75 7.10 -2.94 6.85
N LYS A 76 6.39 -4.09 6.96
CA LYS A 76 6.99 -5.42 6.77
C LYS A 76 7.70 -5.49 5.40
N GLU A 77 7.05 -5.00 4.36
CA GLU A 77 7.55 -5.09 2.99
C GLU A 77 8.66 -4.08 2.70
N HIS A 78 8.58 -2.84 3.20
CA HIS A 78 9.70 -1.89 3.16
C HIS A 78 10.98 -2.51 3.74
N LEU A 79 10.86 -3.13 4.91
CA LEU A 79 11.99 -3.77 5.58
C LEU A 79 12.50 -5.00 4.81
N PHE A 80 11.62 -5.72 4.10
CA PHE A 80 12.02 -6.77 3.17
C PHE A 80 12.81 -6.20 1.98
N PHE A 81 12.33 -5.11 1.37
CA PHE A 81 13.04 -4.47 0.26
C PHE A 81 14.40 -3.93 0.68
N ILE A 82 14.52 -3.34 1.87
CA ILE A 82 15.79 -2.93 2.45
C ILE A 82 16.71 -4.14 2.68
N GLU A 83 16.21 -5.21 3.32
CA GLU A 83 16.96 -6.45 3.58
C GLU A 83 17.57 -7.03 2.30
N THR A 84 16.81 -7.04 1.19
CA THR A 84 17.24 -7.69 -0.06
C THR A 84 18.07 -6.80 -0.99
N ASN A 85 18.17 -5.49 -0.73
CA ASN A 85 18.91 -4.54 -1.58
C ASN A 85 20.21 -4.05 -0.95
N LEU A 86 20.41 -4.28 0.35
CA LEU A 86 21.70 -4.04 1.02
C LEU A 86 22.75 -5.05 0.54
N GLN A 87 23.99 -4.58 0.39
CA GLN A 87 25.09 -5.45 -0.01
C GLN A 87 25.58 -6.36 1.13
N PRO A 88 26.18 -7.52 0.84
CA PRO A 88 26.65 -8.46 1.87
C PRO A 88 27.62 -7.88 2.92
N VAL A 89 28.34 -6.81 2.59
CA VAL A 89 29.22 -6.09 3.54
C VAL A 89 28.43 -5.41 4.67
N GLU A 90 27.16 -5.08 4.43
CA GLU A 90 26.24 -4.43 5.37
C GLU A 90 25.51 -5.44 6.27
N ALA A 91 26.21 -6.50 6.72
CA ALA A 91 25.62 -7.62 7.45
C ALA A 91 24.80 -7.19 8.69
N ASP A 92 25.27 -6.18 9.42
CA ASP A 92 24.56 -5.65 10.61
C ASP A 92 23.26 -4.93 10.23
N ASN A 93 23.26 -4.16 9.15
CA ASN A 93 22.07 -3.47 8.66
C ASN A 93 21.06 -4.47 8.05
N ILE A 94 21.53 -5.50 7.35
CA ILE A 94 20.71 -6.62 6.87
C ILE A 94 20.05 -7.33 8.06
N ALA A 95 20.82 -7.64 9.11
CA ALA A 95 20.29 -8.27 10.32
C ALA A 95 19.26 -7.39 11.03
N LYS A 96 19.48 -6.07 11.11
CA LYS A 96 18.52 -5.12 11.70
C LYS A 96 17.23 -5.02 10.87
N ALA A 97 17.32 -4.93 9.55
CA ALA A 97 16.17 -4.93 8.66
C ALA A 97 15.33 -6.20 8.83
N LYS A 98 15.98 -7.36 8.81
CA LYS A 98 15.35 -8.67 9.03
C LYS A 98 14.66 -8.76 10.40
N MET A 99 15.32 -8.30 11.46
CA MET A 99 14.76 -8.31 12.81
C MET A 99 13.51 -7.45 12.92
N LEU A 100 13.55 -6.21 12.43
CA LEU A 100 12.40 -5.31 12.41
C LEU A 100 11.26 -5.91 11.57
N LYS A 101 11.59 -6.50 10.41
CA LYS A 101 10.61 -7.17 9.53
C LYS A 101 9.89 -8.28 10.27
N GLN A 102 10.62 -9.15 10.97
CA GLN A 102 10.05 -10.24 11.77
C GLN A 102 9.16 -9.74 12.92
N GLN A 103 9.49 -8.59 13.52
CA GLN A 103 8.66 -7.97 14.55
C GLN A 103 7.35 -7.42 13.96
N PHE A 104 7.38 -6.83 12.76
CA PHE A 104 6.15 -6.46 12.05
C PHE A 104 5.35 -7.68 11.58
N GLU A 105 5.99 -8.77 11.16
CA GLU A 105 5.32 -10.04 10.85
C GLU A 105 4.55 -10.57 12.06
N GLN A 106 5.17 -10.58 13.24
CA GLN A 106 4.49 -11.00 14.48
C GLN A 106 3.33 -10.07 14.82
N LEU A 107 3.53 -8.76 14.70
CA LEU A 107 2.51 -7.78 15.04
C LEU A 107 1.31 -7.80 14.07
N LEU A 108 1.58 -8.01 12.78
CA LEU A 108 0.55 -8.18 11.75
C LEU A 108 -0.22 -9.47 11.96
N ALA A 109 0.45 -10.58 12.29
CA ALA A 109 -0.23 -11.83 12.64
C ALA A 109 -1.18 -11.65 13.83
N ASP A 110 -0.75 -10.95 14.89
CA ASP A 110 -1.61 -10.61 16.03
C ASP A 110 -2.81 -9.75 15.60
N THR A 111 -2.59 -8.75 14.74
CA THR A 111 -3.65 -7.88 14.22
C THR A 111 -4.68 -8.66 13.39
N VAL A 112 -4.22 -9.54 12.49
CA VAL A 112 -5.08 -10.41 11.67
C VAL A 112 -5.95 -11.31 12.53
N TYR A 113 -5.41 -11.87 13.62
CA TYR A 113 -6.17 -12.70 14.55
C TYR A 113 -7.39 -11.95 15.14
N TYR A 114 -7.21 -10.70 15.54
CA TYR A 114 -8.29 -9.88 16.11
C TYR A 114 -9.17 -9.20 15.05
N ALA A 115 -8.74 -9.16 13.80
CA ALA A 115 -9.41 -8.45 12.71
C ALA A 115 -10.69 -9.11 12.21
N ASN A 116 -10.80 -10.44 12.28
CA ASN A 116 -11.94 -11.14 11.69
C ASN A 116 -13.27 -10.68 12.30
N GLY A 117 -14.23 -10.25 11.48
CA GLY A 117 -15.51 -9.69 11.91
C GLY A 117 -15.47 -8.26 12.46
N VAL A 118 -14.28 -7.65 12.60
CA VAL A 118 -14.10 -6.23 13.00
C VAL A 118 -13.94 -5.35 11.76
N VAL A 119 -13.19 -5.82 10.77
CA VAL A 119 -12.90 -5.10 9.52
C VAL A 119 -14.19 -4.84 8.73
N SER A 120 -14.31 -3.64 8.16
CA SER A 120 -15.46 -3.30 7.31
C SER A 120 -15.43 -4.04 5.98
N GLU A 121 -16.62 -4.31 5.44
CA GLU A 121 -16.77 -4.90 4.10
C GLU A 121 -16.04 -4.06 3.04
N LYS A 122 -16.08 -2.72 3.16
CA LYS A 122 -15.37 -1.81 2.27
C LYS A 122 -13.85 -1.93 2.33
N ALA A 123 -13.25 -2.37 3.45
CA ALA A 123 -11.81 -2.63 3.52
C ALA A 123 -11.44 -3.97 2.87
N ILE A 124 -12.28 -4.98 3.06
CA ILE A 124 -12.07 -6.31 2.45
C ILE A 124 -12.22 -6.22 0.93
N GLN A 125 -13.23 -5.50 0.44
CA GLN A 125 -13.50 -5.36 -0.99
C GLN A 125 -12.58 -4.38 -1.73
N SER A 126 -11.79 -3.56 -1.02
CA SER A 126 -10.91 -2.59 -1.68
C SER A 126 -9.61 -3.20 -2.16
N ASP A 127 -9.30 -4.47 -1.82
CA ASP A 127 -8.02 -5.11 -2.09
C ASP A 127 -6.81 -4.31 -1.53
N GLU A 128 -7.01 -3.51 -0.47
CA GLU A 128 -5.91 -2.74 0.15
C GLU A 128 -5.08 -3.59 1.12
N ILE A 129 -5.69 -4.60 1.74
CA ILE A 129 -5.04 -5.51 2.69
C ILE A 129 -4.23 -6.56 1.93
N VAL A 130 -4.85 -7.21 0.95
CA VAL A 130 -4.27 -8.21 0.05
C VAL A 130 -4.88 -8.06 -1.33
N THR A 131 -4.10 -8.30 -2.38
CA THR A 131 -4.61 -8.43 -3.74
C THR A 131 -4.54 -9.89 -4.20
N PRO A 132 -5.13 -10.23 -5.35
CA PRO A 132 -4.96 -11.56 -5.96
C PRO A 132 -3.50 -11.94 -6.27
N PHE A 133 -2.57 -10.98 -6.29
CA PHE A 133 -1.15 -11.19 -6.62
C PHE A 133 -0.28 -11.41 -5.39
N THR A 134 -0.70 -10.91 -4.22
CA THR A 134 0.13 -10.78 -3.02
C THR A 134 0.83 -12.07 -2.61
N LEU A 135 0.09 -13.17 -2.42
CA LEU A 135 0.69 -14.44 -1.97
C LEU A 135 1.76 -14.94 -2.97
N ARG A 136 1.43 -14.90 -4.27
CA ARG A 136 2.35 -15.38 -5.30
C ARG A 136 3.59 -14.49 -5.39
N ALA A 137 3.43 -13.18 -5.23
CA ALA A 137 4.52 -12.23 -5.23
C ALA A 137 5.47 -12.47 -4.04
N GLU A 138 4.93 -12.67 -2.83
CA GLU A 138 5.74 -13.04 -1.65
C GLU A 138 6.51 -14.35 -1.85
N GLU A 139 5.86 -15.40 -2.34
CA GLU A 139 6.49 -16.70 -2.61
C GLU A 139 7.62 -16.59 -3.65
N LEU A 140 7.36 -15.86 -4.74
CA LEU A 140 8.34 -15.68 -5.81
C LEU A 140 9.52 -14.83 -5.33
N ASN A 141 9.27 -13.72 -4.64
CA ASN A 141 10.34 -12.87 -4.12
C ASN A 141 11.19 -13.58 -3.04
N ALA A 142 10.58 -14.38 -2.17
CA ALA A 142 11.33 -15.18 -1.21
C ALA A 142 12.22 -16.22 -1.90
N MET A 143 11.72 -16.87 -2.96
CA MET A 143 12.50 -17.80 -3.78
C MET A 143 13.67 -17.11 -4.48
N LEU A 144 13.44 -15.96 -5.11
CA LEU A 144 14.45 -15.26 -5.93
C LEU A 144 15.55 -14.59 -5.11
N THR A 145 15.23 -14.13 -3.90
CA THR A 145 16.17 -13.40 -3.03
C THR A 145 16.79 -14.27 -1.95
N GLY A 146 16.17 -15.41 -1.61
CA GLY A 146 16.54 -16.25 -0.46
C GLY A 146 16.13 -15.67 0.90
N ALA A 147 15.64 -14.42 0.96
CA ALA A 147 15.11 -13.82 2.17
C ALA A 147 13.72 -14.40 2.48
N LYS A 148 13.48 -14.73 3.77
CA LYS A 148 12.20 -15.31 4.20
C LYS A 148 11.17 -14.21 4.41
N ILE A 149 9.94 -14.43 3.97
CA ILE A 149 8.78 -13.61 4.31
C ILE A 149 7.63 -14.51 4.77
N ASN A 150 6.91 -14.12 5.81
CA ASN A 150 5.85 -14.96 6.38
C ASN A 150 4.57 -14.92 5.53
N THR A 151 4.43 -15.85 4.59
CA THR A 151 3.27 -15.98 3.69
C THR A 151 2.01 -16.52 4.37
N GLN A 152 2.13 -17.07 5.58
CA GLN A 152 0.96 -17.56 6.33
C GLN A 152 0.03 -16.41 6.71
N ILE A 153 0.60 -15.23 7.01
CA ILE A 153 -0.16 -14.01 7.29
C ILE A 153 -1.11 -13.69 6.13
N THR A 154 -0.60 -13.68 4.89
CA THR A 154 -1.40 -13.47 3.68
C THR A 154 -2.54 -14.47 3.57
N LYS A 155 -2.26 -15.75 3.81
CA LYS A 155 -3.30 -16.81 3.79
C LYS A 155 -4.39 -16.59 4.83
N ASP A 156 -4.06 -15.98 5.96
CA ASP A 156 -5.01 -15.69 7.03
C ASP A 156 -5.76 -14.37 6.79
N GLU A 157 -5.11 -13.35 6.21
CA GLU A 157 -5.74 -12.12 5.71
C GLU A 157 -6.82 -12.44 4.67
N CYS A 158 -6.56 -13.38 3.76
CA CYS A 158 -7.52 -13.79 2.75
C CYS A 158 -8.75 -14.54 3.30
N LYS A 159 -8.74 -14.94 4.58
CA LYS A 159 -9.88 -15.54 5.26
C LYS A 159 -10.68 -14.53 6.08
N LEU A 160 -10.24 -13.27 6.13
CA LEU A 160 -10.97 -12.22 6.86
C LEU A 160 -12.36 -12.05 6.27
N SER A 161 -13.33 -11.92 7.17
CA SER A 161 -14.72 -11.65 6.84
C SER A 161 -15.19 -10.39 7.54
N SER A 162 -16.09 -9.65 6.89
CA SER A 162 -16.79 -8.53 7.51
C SER A 162 -17.93 -9.07 8.38
N GLY A 163 -18.37 -8.27 9.36
CA GLY A 163 -19.69 -8.45 9.96
C GLY A 163 -19.94 -9.82 10.59
N SER A 164 -19.30 -10.08 11.74
CA SER A 164 -20.01 -10.83 12.78
C SER A 164 -20.39 -9.85 13.87
N ASN A 165 -21.51 -10.13 14.53
CA ASN A 165 -22.04 -9.42 15.70
C ASN A 165 -21.07 -9.58 16.89
N ARG A 166 -19.79 -9.21 16.72
CA ARG A 166 -18.79 -9.21 17.77
C ARG A 166 -19.20 -8.11 18.73
N ASN A 167 -19.46 -8.53 19.94
CA ASN A 167 -19.65 -7.63 21.05
C ASN A 167 -18.36 -6.83 21.20
N TYR A 168 -18.38 -5.53 20.84
CA TYR A 168 -17.23 -4.59 20.89
C TYR A 168 -16.89 -4.28 22.36
N GLN A 169 -16.54 -5.32 23.10
CA GLN A 169 -16.34 -5.31 24.53
C GLN A 169 -15.07 -4.54 24.87
N ALA A 170 -15.03 -4.03 26.11
CA ALA A 170 -13.91 -3.25 26.61
C ALA A 170 -12.55 -3.97 26.49
N TRP A 171 -12.53 -5.31 26.64
CA TRP A 171 -11.30 -6.09 26.50
C TRP A 171 -10.68 -5.98 25.10
N LEU A 172 -11.50 -5.96 24.03
CA LEU A 172 -11.02 -5.81 22.66
C LEU A 172 -10.44 -4.41 22.45
N GLY A 173 -11.04 -3.40 23.09
CA GLY A 173 -10.49 -2.05 23.16
C GLY A 173 -9.06 -2.03 23.73
N ASN A 174 -8.83 -2.72 24.84
CA ASN A 174 -7.50 -2.82 25.46
C ASN A 174 -6.49 -3.56 24.58
N VAL A 175 -6.91 -4.62 23.89
CA VAL A 175 -6.09 -5.35 22.91
C VAL A 175 -5.67 -4.41 21.78
N VAL A 176 -6.62 -3.66 21.20
CA VAL A 176 -6.33 -2.71 20.12
C VAL A 176 -5.40 -1.59 20.59
N THR A 177 -5.59 -1.06 21.80
CA THR A 177 -4.65 -0.10 22.39
C THR A 177 -3.24 -0.68 22.52
N ASN A 178 -3.11 -1.95 22.92
CA ASN A 178 -1.81 -2.62 22.98
C ASN A 178 -1.17 -2.78 21.61
N ILE A 179 -1.93 -3.18 20.58
CA ILE A 179 -1.46 -3.25 19.20
C ILE A 179 -0.94 -1.88 18.75
N ASN A 180 -1.75 -0.82 18.91
CA ASN A 180 -1.34 0.55 18.54
C ASN A 180 -0.04 0.97 19.24
N ASN A 181 0.12 0.71 20.53
CA ASN A 181 1.32 1.07 21.29
C ASN A 181 2.56 0.29 20.84
N ARG A 182 2.41 -1.00 20.52
CA ARG A 182 3.49 -1.83 19.97
C ARG A 182 3.89 -1.35 18.58
N SER A 183 2.91 -1.05 17.71
CA SER A 183 3.16 -0.49 16.37
C SER A 183 3.87 0.85 16.45
N TYR A 184 3.42 1.73 17.35
CA TYR A 184 4.03 3.05 17.56
C TYR A 184 5.50 2.94 17.97
N SER A 185 5.80 2.04 18.92
CA SER A 185 7.16 1.83 19.42
C SER A 185 8.07 1.26 18.32
N LEU A 186 7.58 0.25 17.59
CA LEU A 186 8.33 -0.39 16.51
C LEU A 186 8.57 0.56 15.32
N LEU A 187 7.59 1.41 15.00
CA LEU A 187 7.74 2.45 13.98
C LEU A 187 8.81 3.46 14.31
N ARG A 188 8.92 3.89 15.58
CA ARG A 188 9.99 4.82 15.97
C ARG A 188 11.38 4.24 15.71
N GLU A 189 11.57 2.96 15.99
CA GLU A 189 12.83 2.27 15.66
C GLU A 189 13.03 2.15 14.15
N THR A 190 11.96 1.87 13.41
CA THR A 190 11.98 1.71 11.94
C THR A 190 12.32 3.03 11.24
N ILE A 191 11.67 4.13 11.62
CA ILE A 191 11.95 5.48 11.10
C ILE A 191 13.40 5.87 11.41
N ALA A 192 13.88 5.62 12.62
CA ALA A 192 15.27 5.91 12.97
C ALA A 192 16.25 5.08 12.11
N PHE A 193 15.91 3.82 11.83
CA PHE A 193 16.70 2.94 10.98
C PHE A 193 16.70 3.39 9.51
N GLN A 194 15.54 3.72 8.93
CA GLN A 194 15.41 4.23 7.56
C GLN A 194 16.20 5.53 7.39
N LYS A 195 16.08 6.49 8.34
CA LYS A 195 16.86 7.73 8.33
C LYS A 195 18.37 7.50 8.43
N LYS A 196 18.80 6.51 9.25
CA LYS A 196 20.22 6.10 9.32
C LYS A 196 20.71 5.61 7.96
N LEU A 197 19.95 4.73 7.30
CA LEU A 197 20.34 4.18 5.99
C LEU A 197 20.41 5.26 4.92
N LEU A 198 19.41 6.15 4.86
CA LEU A 198 19.43 7.30 3.94
C LEU A 198 20.66 8.17 4.17
N ALA A 199 20.98 8.54 5.42
CA ALA A 199 22.17 9.33 5.73
C ALA A 199 23.47 8.63 5.30
N LEU A 200 23.58 7.32 5.54
CA LEU A 200 24.75 6.55 5.09
C LEU A 200 24.86 6.48 3.56
N SER A 201 23.73 6.33 2.85
CA SER A 201 23.68 6.28 1.39
C SER A 201 24.12 7.62 0.78
N LEU A 202 23.57 8.73 1.27
CA LEU A 202 23.90 10.10 0.84
C LEU A 202 25.37 10.47 1.10
N GLU A 203 26.01 9.85 2.09
CA GLU A 203 27.43 10.03 2.40
C GLU A 203 28.35 9.00 1.71
N CYS A 204 27.80 8.17 0.80
CA CYS A 204 28.52 7.09 0.11
C CYS A 204 29.19 6.09 1.07
N LYS A 205 28.65 5.91 2.28
CA LYS A 205 29.19 5.01 3.30
C LYS A 205 28.68 3.57 3.16
N ILE A 206 27.56 3.39 2.46
CA ILE A 206 26.99 2.09 2.12
C ILE A 206 26.62 2.08 0.64
N PHE A 207 26.50 0.89 0.07
CA PHE A 207 25.83 0.70 -1.22
C PHE A 207 24.52 -0.06 -0.97
N ILE A 208 23.42 0.51 -1.44
CA ILE A 208 22.09 -0.09 -1.46
C ILE A 208 21.50 0.17 -2.84
N SER A 209 20.86 -0.83 -3.44
CA SER A 209 20.31 -0.70 -4.81
C SER A 209 18.92 -0.02 -4.87
N LEU A 210 18.37 0.39 -3.72
CA LEU A 210 17.19 1.26 -3.67
C LEU A 210 17.59 2.71 -3.95
N TYR A 211 16.72 3.47 -4.61
CA TYR A 211 16.94 4.91 -4.80
C TYR A 211 16.89 5.65 -3.45
N ASP A 212 17.72 6.68 -3.28
CA ASP A 212 17.68 7.52 -2.07
C ASP A 212 16.28 8.13 -1.85
N GLU A 213 15.63 8.55 -2.94
CA GLU A 213 14.25 9.05 -2.90
C GLU A 213 13.25 7.97 -2.43
N MET A 214 13.51 6.69 -2.70
CA MET A 214 12.67 5.60 -2.18
C MET A 214 12.86 5.42 -0.67
N LEU A 215 14.08 5.58 -0.15
CA LEU A 215 14.33 5.53 1.29
C LEU A 215 13.67 6.72 2.02
N GLU A 216 13.68 7.90 1.40
CA GLU A 216 12.96 9.08 1.91
C GLU A 216 11.44 8.88 1.85
N HIS A 217 10.94 8.34 0.74
CA HIS A 217 9.55 7.96 0.54
C HIS A 217 9.06 6.98 1.63
N ASP A 218 9.73 5.84 1.81
CA ASP A 218 9.37 4.83 2.82
C ASP A 218 9.36 5.45 4.24
N THR A 219 10.29 6.38 4.51
CA THR A 219 10.34 7.12 5.78
C THR A 219 9.11 8.01 5.96
N ARG A 220 8.68 8.73 4.91
CA ARG A 220 7.49 9.60 4.95
C ARG A 220 6.22 8.79 5.22
N GLU A 221 6.09 7.60 4.64
CA GLU A 221 4.97 6.70 4.91
C GLU A 221 4.96 6.20 6.36
N ALA A 222 6.13 5.83 6.88
CA ALA A 222 6.28 5.40 8.27
C ALA A 222 5.93 6.54 9.25
N GLU A 223 6.37 7.77 8.98
CA GLU A 223 6.02 8.96 9.77
C GLU A 223 4.52 9.28 9.69
N TYR A 224 3.93 9.16 8.50
CA TYR A 224 2.49 9.31 8.29
C TYR A 224 1.70 8.32 9.15
N TYR A 225 2.11 7.05 9.19
CA TYR A 225 1.51 6.03 10.03
C TYR A 225 1.71 6.33 11.53
N LEU A 226 2.91 6.77 11.94
CA LEU A 226 3.18 7.15 13.33
C LEU A 226 2.26 8.30 13.81
N GLN A 227 1.99 9.29 12.95
CA GLN A 227 1.04 10.37 13.25
C GLN A 227 -0.39 9.87 13.43
N ILE A 228 -0.82 8.90 12.62
CA ILE A 228 -2.13 8.24 12.77
C ILE A 228 -2.21 7.55 14.13
N LEU A 229 -1.22 6.72 14.49
CA LEU A 229 -1.21 6.03 15.77
C LEU A 229 -1.22 6.99 16.97
N SER A 230 -0.45 8.08 16.90
CA SER A 230 -0.44 9.13 17.93
C SER A 230 -1.83 9.75 18.14
N SER A 231 -2.57 9.98 17.06
CA SER A 231 -3.95 10.48 17.12
C SER A 231 -4.90 9.42 17.70
N LEU A 232 -4.78 8.17 17.24
CA LEU A 232 -5.61 7.06 17.71
C LEU A 232 -5.41 6.76 19.20
N GLN A 233 -4.24 6.98 19.77
CA GLN A 233 -4.03 6.87 21.23
C GLN A 233 -4.94 7.80 22.03
N ASN A 234 -5.31 8.95 21.47
CA ASN A 234 -6.28 9.88 22.04
C ASN A 234 -7.71 9.64 21.54
N ARG A 235 -7.96 8.54 20.81
CA ARG A 235 -9.22 8.19 20.14
C ARG A 235 -9.71 9.25 19.17
N VAL A 236 -8.79 9.90 18.47
CA VAL A 236 -9.12 10.91 17.46
C VAL A 236 -8.44 10.56 16.16
N LEU A 237 -8.96 11.09 15.05
CA LEU A 237 -8.28 11.00 13.76
C LEU A 237 -7.30 12.17 13.61
N PRO A 238 -6.21 12.01 12.83
CA PRO A 238 -5.32 13.12 12.52
C PRO A 238 -6.07 14.28 11.88
N ARG A 239 -5.77 15.49 12.34
CA ARG A 239 -6.25 16.71 11.70
C ARG A 239 -5.35 17.05 10.53
N ARG A 240 -5.87 17.02 9.31
CA ARG A 240 -5.19 17.45 8.10
C ARG A 240 -6.14 18.26 7.24
N THR A 241 -5.63 19.27 6.55
CA THR A 241 -6.39 19.97 5.53
C THR A 241 -6.66 19.01 4.36
N LEU A 242 -7.70 19.27 3.57
CA LEU A 242 -7.99 18.48 2.37
C LEU A 242 -6.74 18.33 1.49
N CYS A 243 -6.09 19.45 1.16
CA CYS A 243 -4.86 19.41 0.36
C CYS A 243 -3.66 18.79 1.07
N GLY A 244 -3.59 18.84 2.41
CA GLY A 244 -2.54 18.13 3.16
C GLY A 244 -2.63 16.62 2.96
N GLU A 245 -3.85 16.07 3.03
CA GLU A 245 -4.11 14.64 2.83
C GLU A 245 -4.00 14.23 1.35
N LEU A 246 -4.59 15.01 0.44
CA LEU A 246 -4.50 14.74 -1.00
C LEU A 246 -3.07 14.84 -1.52
N ASN A 247 -2.31 15.86 -1.12
CA ASN A 247 -0.96 16.04 -1.64
C ASN A 247 0.00 15.00 -1.09
N PHE A 248 -0.20 14.47 0.12
CA PHE A 248 0.55 13.33 0.61
C PHE A 248 0.41 12.16 -0.37
N TRP A 249 -0.81 11.67 -0.60
CA TRP A 249 -1.03 10.51 -1.46
C TRP A 249 -0.79 10.78 -2.95
N ASN A 250 -1.08 11.98 -3.45
CA ASN A 250 -0.76 12.35 -4.83
C ASN A 250 0.76 12.36 -5.07
N ASN A 251 1.56 12.83 -4.12
CA ASN A 251 3.03 12.75 -4.21
C ASN A 251 3.49 11.28 -4.22
N ILE A 252 3.01 10.46 -3.28
CA ILE A 252 3.30 9.01 -3.20
C ILE A 252 2.98 8.33 -4.55
N MET A 253 1.80 8.56 -5.14
CA MET A 253 1.45 7.98 -6.44
C MET A 253 2.33 8.48 -7.59
N GLY A 254 2.73 9.76 -7.57
CA GLY A 254 3.64 10.34 -8.55
C GLY A 254 5.05 9.73 -8.46
N GLU A 255 5.56 9.55 -7.25
CA GLU A 255 6.84 8.91 -6.95
C GLU A 255 6.84 7.45 -7.38
N HIS A 256 5.77 6.69 -7.13
CA HIS A 256 5.65 5.31 -7.62
C HIS A 256 5.75 5.25 -9.15
N ALA A 257 5.13 6.21 -9.84
CA ALA A 257 5.23 6.28 -11.29
C ALA A 257 6.68 6.57 -11.75
N GLN A 258 7.40 7.45 -11.05
CA GLN A 258 8.83 7.70 -11.33
C GLN A 258 9.71 6.47 -11.05
N PHE A 259 9.47 5.77 -9.94
CA PHE A 259 10.18 4.54 -9.59
C PHE A 259 9.94 3.43 -10.61
N ILE A 260 8.69 3.24 -11.04
CA ILE A 260 8.34 2.28 -12.10
C ILE A 260 9.08 2.64 -13.39
N ASP A 261 9.08 3.91 -13.80
CA ASP A 261 9.83 4.34 -14.99
C ASP A 261 11.33 4.02 -14.85
N GLY A 262 11.95 4.38 -13.72
CA GLY A 262 13.38 4.17 -13.47
C GLY A 262 13.81 2.69 -13.48
N MET A 263 12.93 1.78 -13.02
CA MET A 263 13.23 0.35 -12.89
C MET A 263 12.80 -0.51 -14.09
N LEU A 264 12.00 0.02 -15.00
CA LEU A 264 11.68 -0.65 -16.27
C LEU A 264 12.91 -0.74 -17.18
N ASP A 265 13.05 -1.85 -17.90
CA ASP A 265 14.14 -2.00 -18.87
C ASP A 265 14.04 -0.89 -19.94
N PRO A 266 15.18 -0.34 -20.42
CA PRO A 266 15.17 0.73 -21.42
C PRO A 266 14.37 0.42 -22.70
N THR A 267 14.10 -0.85 -23.01
CA THR A 267 13.32 -1.27 -24.18
C THR A 267 11.80 -1.27 -23.95
N GLU A 268 11.31 -1.15 -22.72
CA GLU A 268 9.88 -1.09 -22.38
C GLU A 268 9.28 0.31 -22.62
N LYS A 269 9.47 0.86 -23.83
CA LYS A 269 9.16 2.27 -24.16
C LYS A 269 7.71 2.67 -23.89
N ALA A 270 6.76 1.79 -24.16
CA ALA A 270 5.34 2.07 -23.94
C ALA A 270 5.01 2.18 -22.44
N LEU A 271 5.50 1.24 -21.62
CA LEU A 271 5.27 1.26 -20.17
C LEU A 271 5.96 2.47 -19.51
N LYS A 272 7.19 2.78 -19.92
CA LYS A 272 7.91 3.99 -19.48
C LYS A 272 7.14 5.26 -19.81
N LYS A 273 6.56 5.36 -21.01
CA LYS A 273 5.74 6.50 -21.40
C LYS A 273 4.48 6.65 -20.54
N THR A 274 3.82 5.55 -20.20
CA THR A 274 2.67 5.56 -19.29
C THR A 274 3.08 6.05 -17.90
N ALA A 275 4.17 5.50 -17.35
CA ALA A 275 4.70 5.90 -16.05
C ALA A 275 5.07 7.40 -16.00
N GLU A 276 5.81 7.92 -16.99
CA GLU A 276 6.11 9.35 -17.12
C GLU A 276 4.85 10.23 -17.15
N THR A 277 3.82 9.78 -17.85
CA THR A 277 2.55 10.53 -17.99
C THR A 277 1.79 10.54 -16.67
N SER A 278 1.73 9.41 -15.96
CA SER A 278 1.15 9.34 -14.62
C SER A 278 1.88 10.26 -13.64
N ALA A 279 3.21 10.24 -13.61
CA ALA A 279 4.00 11.13 -12.74
C ALA A 279 3.67 12.61 -12.96
N LYS A 280 3.58 13.05 -14.23
CA LYS A 280 3.20 14.42 -14.58
C LYS A 280 1.77 14.78 -14.14
N SER A 281 0.84 13.85 -14.28
CA SER A 281 -0.56 14.05 -13.86
C SER A 281 -0.65 14.28 -12.35
N PHE A 282 0.06 13.49 -11.54
CA PHE A 282 0.09 13.65 -10.09
C PHE A 282 0.80 14.94 -9.65
N ALA A 283 1.92 15.28 -10.27
CA ALA A 283 2.61 16.56 -10.00
C ALA A 283 1.67 17.76 -10.22
N LYS A 284 0.86 17.72 -11.30
CA LYS A 284 -0.14 18.76 -11.58
C LYS A 284 -1.24 18.82 -10.51
N LEU A 285 -1.71 17.68 -9.99
CA LEU A 285 -2.70 17.66 -8.92
C LEU A 285 -2.18 18.35 -7.65
N VAL A 286 -0.91 18.09 -7.31
CA VAL A 286 -0.26 18.67 -6.12
C VAL A 286 -0.11 20.17 -6.27
N GLU A 287 0.35 20.64 -7.43
CA GLU A 287 0.52 22.07 -7.74
C GLU A 287 -0.81 22.84 -7.69
N GLU A 288 -1.88 22.24 -8.20
CA GLU A 288 -3.16 22.91 -8.40
C GLU A 288 -4.13 22.77 -7.21
N CYS A 289 -3.80 21.98 -6.18
CA CYS A 289 -4.76 21.60 -5.13
C CYS A 289 -5.44 22.80 -4.47
N ILE A 290 -4.66 23.79 -4.02
CA ILE A 290 -5.18 24.99 -3.32
C ILE A 290 -5.99 25.90 -4.26
N ARG A 291 -5.69 25.86 -5.56
CA ARG A 291 -6.31 26.76 -6.57
C ARG A 291 -7.54 26.14 -7.24
N THR A 292 -7.80 24.87 -6.99
CA THR A 292 -8.88 24.10 -7.62
C THR A 292 -10.02 23.92 -6.62
N ALA A 293 -11.27 23.99 -7.10
CA ALA A 293 -12.42 23.70 -6.24
C ALA A 293 -12.34 22.28 -5.63
N GLU A 294 -12.73 22.13 -4.36
CA GLU A 294 -12.54 20.89 -3.60
C GLU A 294 -13.12 19.65 -4.32
N ASN A 295 -14.35 19.76 -4.82
CA ASN A 295 -15.02 18.69 -5.57
C ASN A 295 -14.27 18.32 -6.84
N GLN A 296 -13.69 19.30 -7.54
CA GLN A 296 -12.95 19.11 -8.77
C GLN A 296 -11.59 18.46 -8.50
N ILE A 297 -10.85 18.89 -7.46
CA ILE A 297 -9.55 18.28 -7.14
C ILE A 297 -9.72 16.84 -6.60
N LEU A 298 -10.76 16.57 -5.82
CA LEU A 298 -11.12 15.23 -5.38
C LEU A 298 -11.47 14.30 -6.54
N GLN A 299 -12.27 14.79 -7.50
CA GLN A 299 -12.62 14.02 -8.68
C GLN A 299 -11.40 13.72 -9.54
N ARG A 300 -10.57 14.72 -9.83
CA ARG A 300 -9.35 14.54 -10.64
C ARG A 300 -8.32 13.63 -9.97
N SER A 301 -8.18 13.70 -8.65
CA SER A 301 -7.30 12.80 -7.88
C SER A 301 -7.80 11.37 -7.94
N PHE A 302 -9.11 11.15 -7.83
CA PHE A 302 -9.73 9.84 -8.02
C PHE A 302 -9.51 9.27 -9.42
N ASP A 303 -9.79 10.05 -10.46
CA ASP A 303 -9.64 9.58 -11.84
C ASP A 303 -8.17 9.22 -12.14
N SER A 304 -7.22 10.06 -11.69
CA SER A 304 -5.78 9.77 -11.86
C SER A 304 -5.34 8.53 -11.07
N THR A 305 -5.92 8.32 -9.88
CA THR A 305 -5.62 7.15 -9.04
C THR A 305 -6.20 5.87 -9.63
N GLU A 306 -7.40 5.90 -10.19
CA GLU A 306 -7.99 4.76 -10.93
C GLU A 306 -7.10 4.35 -12.11
N GLU A 307 -6.61 5.32 -12.89
CA GLU A 307 -5.74 5.04 -14.03
C GLU A 307 -4.40 4.44 -13.62
N ILE A 308 -3.71 5.00 -12.61
CA ILE A 308 -2.45 4.41 -12.13
C ILE A 308 -2.68 3.06 -11.45
N ARG A 309 -3.82 2.85 -10.76
CA ARG A 309 -4.18 1.56 -10.17
C ARG A 309 -4.32 0.48 -11.23
N LYS A 310 -4.98 0.77 -12.36
CA LYS A 310 -5.06 -0.14 -13.52
C LYS A 310 -3.67 -0.46 -14.09
N PHE A 311 -2.82 0.55 -14.23
CA PHE A 311 -1.44 0.38 -14.71
C PHE A 311 -0.58 -0.47 -13.76
N LYS A 312 -0.67 -0.24 -12.45
CA LYS A 312 0.04 -1.03 -11.43
C LYS A 312 -0.44 -2.48 -11.41
N MET A 313 -1.74 -2.71 -11.56
CA MET A 313 -2.32 -4.05 -11.64
C MET A 313 -1.85 -4.84 -12.86
N SER A 314 -1.89 -4.23 -14.06
CA SER A 314 -1.40 -4.90 -15.28
C SER A 314 0.12 -5.14 -15.22
N SER A 315 0.86 -4.22 -14.59
CA SER A 315 2.29 -4.38 -14.35
C SER A 315 2.60 -5.53 -13.38
N ALA A 316 1.88 -5.63 -12.26
CA ALA A 316 2.03 -6.74 -11.31
C ALA A 316 1.76 -8.10 -11.98
N GLU A 317 0.68 -8.19 -12.76
CA GLU A 317 0.37 -9.40 -13.53
C GLU A 317 1.45 -9.73 -14.58
N GLY A 318 1.93 -8.71 -15.31
CA GLY A 318 2.97 -8.87 -16.33
C GLY A 318 4.30 -9.33 -15.74
N LEU A 319 4.72 -8.75 -14.61
CA LEU A 319 5.94 -9.12 -13.88
C LEU A 319 5.85 -10.55 -13.34
N LEU A 320 4.73 -10.92 -12.72
CA LEU A 320 4.50 -12.30 -12.24
C LEU A 320 4.50 -13.35 -13.36
N LYS A 321 4.15 -12.95 -14.59
CA LYS A 321 4.16 -13.80 -15.79
C LYS A 321 5.45 -13.69 -16.61
N CYS A 322 6.46 -12.97 -16.12
CA CYS A 322 7.72 -12.71 -16.83
C CYS A 322 7.54 -12.09 -18.23
N ARG A 323 6.52 -11.23 -18.41
CA ARG A 323 6.20 -10.56 -19.68
C ARG A 323 6.72 -9.12 -19.79
N ILE A 324 7.23 -8.58 -18.68
CA ILE A 324 7.79 -7.23 -18.59
C ILE A 324 9.26 -7.36 -18.20
N LYS A 325 10.15 -6.72 -18.96
CA LYS A 325 11.58 -6.63 -18.61
C LYS A 325 11.78 -5.47 -17.64
N SER A 326 12.34 -5.76 -16.47
CA SER A 326 12.61 -4.74 -15.45
C SER A 326 13.53 -5.31 -14.37
N VAL A 327 13.95 -4.44 -13.44
CA VAL A 327 14.50 -4.85 -12.15
C VAL A 327 13.46 -4.75 -11.02
N ILE A 328 12.17 -4.58 -11.36
CA ILE A 328 11.07 -4.42 -10.39
C ILE A 328 10.74 -5.79 -9.76
N PRO A 329 10.90 -5.93 -8.43
CA PRO A 329 10.48 -7.14 -7.75
C PRO A 329 8.94 -7.29 -7.81
N PRO A 330 8.36 -8.47 -8.11
CA PRO A 330 6.91 -8.64 -8.17
C PRO A 330 6.15 -8.21 -6.91
N LEU A 331 6.74 -8.41 -5.73
CA LEU A 331 6.19 -7.94 -4.46
C LEU A 331 6.14 -6.42 -4.34
N LEU A 332 7.11 -5.70 -4.93
CA LEU A 332 7.06 -4.23 -4.99
C LEU A 332 5.90 -3.75 -5.88
N ALA A 333 5.65 -4.44 -7.00
CA ALA A 333 4.52 -4.12 -7.87
C ALA A 333 3.15 -4.34 -7.18
N ASP A 334 3.02 -5.40 -6.38
CA ASP A 334 1.84 -5.63 -5.54
C ASP A 334 1.70 -4.62 -4.39
N HIS A 335 2.81 -4.27 -3.75
CA HIS A 335 2.88 -3.28 -2.67
C HIS A 335 2.31 -1.93 -3.11
N VAL A 336 2.86 -1.37 -4.19
CA VAL A 336 2.41 -0.06 -4.69
C VAL A 336 0.98 -0.10 -5.25
N LEU A 337 0.48 -1.28 -5.64
CA LEU A 337 -0.91 -1.50 -6.02
C LEU A 337 -1.84 -1.41 -4.80
N ARG A 338 -1.47 -2.01 -3.67
CA ARG A 338 -2.25 -1.91 -2.42
C ARG A 338 -2.35 -0.48 -1.91
N GLU A 339 -1.29 0.32 -2.03
CA GLU A 339 -1.34 1.75 -1.68
C GLU A 339 -2.27 2.55 -2.61
N ALA A 340 -2.30 2.23 -3.90
CA ALA A 340 -3.26 2.86 -4.82
C ALA A 340 -4.71 2.48 -4.46
N ASN A 341 -4.95 1.22 -4.13
CA ASN A 341 -6.24 0.73 -3.63
C ASN A 341 -6.65 1.45 -2.32
N HIS A 342 -5.71 1.63 -1.40
CA HIS A 342 -5.93 2.37 -0.16
C HIS A 342 -6.29 3.84 -0.43
N TYR A 343 -5.55 4.50 -1.30
CA TYR A 343 -5.83 5.90 -1.64
C TYR A 343 -7.21 6.06 -2.30
N LEU A 344 -7.61 5.14 -3.19
CA LEU A 344 -8.97 5.13 -3.74
C LEU A 344 -10.03 4.99 -2.66
N ARG A 345 -9.81 4.13 -1.65
CA ARG A 345 -10.72 3.97 -0.52
C ARG A 345 -10.84 5.26 0.30
N LEU A 346 -9.73 5.98 0.51
CA LEU A 346 -9.73 7.30 1.18
C LEU A 346 -10.51 8.34 0.35
N LEU A 347 -10.25 8.43 -0.95
CA LEU A 347 -10.94 9.35 -1.86
C LEU A 347 -12.45 9.10 -1.92
N MET A 348 -12.89 7.84 -1.95
CA MET A 348 -14.32 7.50 -1.89
C MET A 348 -14.99 7.93 -0.58
N ARG A 349 -14.23 8.01 0.52
CA ARG A 349 -14.73 8.52 1.81
C ARG A 349 -14.79 10.05 1.82
N MET A 350 -13.87 10.74 1.14
CA MET A 350 -13.81 12.22 1.09
C MET A 350 -14.82 12.84 0.13
N LYS A 351 -15.20 12.14 -0.95
CA LYS A 351 -16.19 12.62 -1.93
C LYS A 351 -17.63 12.73 -1.41
N ARG A 352 -17.91 12.29 -0.17
CA ARG A 352 -19.27 12.05 0.32
C ARG A 352 -19.68 12.96 1.46
#